data_AF-F7XC76-F1
#
_entry.id   AF-F7XC76-F1
#
_cell.length_a   1.000
_cell.length_b   1.000
_cell.length_c   1.000
_cell.angle_alpha   90.00
_cell.angle_beta   90.00
_cell.angle_gamma   90.00
#
_symmetry.space_group_name_H-M   'P 1'
#
loop_
_entity.id
_entity.type
_entity.pdbx_description
1 polymer ?
#
loop_
_entity_poly.entity_id
_entity_poly.type
_entity_poly.pdbx_seq_one_letter_code
_entity_poly.pdbx_strand_id
1 'polypeptide(L)'
;MLAATQKALKQKLHAQRVNIGRYGHSPGYPIHFHVIPIYDWVEELFWKNERYRLLGSFAEGPAETPTDGAELTFFVWREFCERAEPPAIKGPVVSEVVELLRKVQEGDAFELDIFLRSAPDPDFR
;
A
#
# COMPACT_ATOMS: atom_id res chain seq x y z
N MET A 1 -16.90 5.45 -3.30
CA MET A 1 -15.72 5.87 -2.52
C MET A 1 -14.43 5.19 -2.98
N LEU A 2 -14.22 3.88 -2.73
CA LEU A 2 -12.95 3.19 -3.07
C LEU A 2 -12.54 3.34 -4.55
N ALA A 3 -13.51 3.27 -5.47
CA ALA A 3 -13.25 3.51 -6.90
C ALA A 3 -12.77 4.94 -7.21
N ALA A 4 -13.28 5.94 -6.48
CA ALA A 4 -12.86 7.33 -6.64
C ALA A 4 -11.45 7.55 -6.07
N THR A 5 -11.16 6.96 -4.91
CA THR A 5 -9.81 6.95 -4.32
C THR A 5 -8.82 6.27 -5.26
N GLN A 6 -9.13 5.08 -5.76
CA GLN A 6 -8.31 4.37 -6.74
C GLN A 6 -8.07 5.25 -7.99
N LYS A 7 -9.12 5.87 -8.54
CA LYS A 7 -8.99 6.75 -9.70
C LYS A 7 -8.07 7.93 -9.40
N ALA A 8 -8.20 8.58 -8.25
CA ALA A 8 -7.35 9.69 -7.85
C ALA A 8 -5.89 9.27 -7.67
N LEU A 9 -5.62 8.17 -6.99
CA LEU A 9 -4.27 7.63 -6.84
C LEU A 9 -3.63 7.33 -8.20
N LYS A 10 -4.37 6.74 -9.15
CA LYS A 10 -3.85 6.48 -10.49
C LYS A 10 -3.65 7.75 -11.33
N GLN A 11 -4.59 8.70 -11.27
CA GLN A 11 -4.58 9.88 -12.17
C GLN A 11 -3.75 11.05 -11.65
N LYS A 12 -3.67 11.23 -10.32
CA LYS A 12 -3.05 12.39 -9.69
C LYS A 12 -1.68 12.08 -9.09
N LEU A 13 -1.47 10.83 -8.66
CA LEU A 13 -0.20 10.40 -8.10
C LEU A 13 0.56 9.45 -9.03
N HIS A 14 -0.06 9.05 -10.15
CA HIS A 14 0.56 8.14 -11.12
C HIS A 14 0.92 6.78 -10.51
N ALA A 15 0.13 6.29 -9.55
CA ALA A 15 0.25 4.94 -9.05
C ALA A 15 -0.05 3.93 -10.17
N GLN A 16 0.85 2.99 -10.41
CA GLN A 16 0.73 2.00 -11.47
C GLN A 16 -0.42 1.02 -11.18
N ARG A 17 -0.47 0.57 -9.92
CA ARG A 17 -1.56 -0.24 -9.36
C ARG A 17 -1.95 0.30 -7.99
N VAL A 18 -3.13 -0.09 -7.53
CA VAL A 18 -3.64 0.23 -6.20
C VAL A 18 -4.15 -1.07 -5.60
N ASN A 19 -3.49 -1.53 -4.54
CA ASN A 19 -3.95 -2.70 -3.79
C ASN A 19 -4.98 -2.22 -2.78
N ILE A 20 -6.15 -2.86 -2.77
CA ILE A 20 -7.23 -2.56 -1.83
C ILE A 20 -7.60 -3.83 -1.10
N GLY A 21 -7.53 -3.79 0.23
CA GLY A 21 -7.83 -4.96 1.04
C GLY A 21 -8.29 -4.58 2.44
N ARG A 22 -8.95 -5.55 3.09
CA ARG A 22 -9.40 -5.44 4.47
C ARG A 22 -8.55 -6.37 5.32
N TYR A 23 -7.69 -5.79 6.15
CA TYR A 23 -6.78 -6.51 7.04
C TYR A 23 -6.73 -5.81 8.40
N GLY A 24 -6.42 -6.54 9.48
CA GLY A 24 -6.27 -5.94 10.81
C GLY A 24 -7.57 -5.51 11.50
N HIS A 25 -8.71 -6.13 11.19
CA HIS A 25 -9.97 -5.80 11.87
C HIS A 25 -9.97 -6.31 13.32
N SER A 26 -10.07 -5.37 14.26
CA SER A 26 -10.32 -5.65 15.67
C SER A 26 -11.82 -5.60 16.00
N PRO A 27 -12.36 -6.57 16.77
CA PRO A 27 -13.75 -6.51 17.23
C PRO A 27 -14.05 -5.19 17.94
N GLY A 28 -15.21 -4.59 17.64
CA GLY A 28 -15.64 -3.32 18.25
C GLY A 28 -15.27 -2.07 17.45
N TYR A 29 -14.49 -2.18 16.37
CA TYR A 29 -14.13 -1.04 15.51
C TYR A 29 -14.86 -1.07 14.16
N PRO A 30 -15.10 0.10 13.53
CA PRO A 30 -15.69 0.17 12.20
C PRO A 30 -14.86 -0.57 11.13
N ILE A 31 -15.53 -0.93 10.03
CA ILE A 31 -14.85 -1.49 8.87
C ILE A 31 -13.97 -0.40 8.24
N HIS A 32 -12.68 -0.69 8.08
CA HIS A 32 -11.74 0.13 7.34
C HIS A 32 -11.09 -0.68 6.21
N PHE A 33 -10.56 0.02 5.21
CA PHE A 33 -9.86 -0.57 4.08
C PHE A 33 -8.49 0.07 3.95
N HIS A 34 -7.48 -0.78 3.73
CA HIS A 34 -6.15 -0.33 3.33
C HIS A 34 -6.17 -0.07 1.83
N VAL A 35 -5.75 1.12 1.42
CA VAL A 35 -5.63 1.52 0.01
C VAL A 35 -4.19 1.89 -0.26
N ILE A 36 -3.47 1.01 -0.93
CA ILE A 36 -2.02 1.05 -1.04
C ILE A 36 -1.63 1.36 -2.50
N PRO A 37 -1.19 2.58 -2.82
CA PRO A 37 -0.65 2.89 -4.14
C PRO A 37 0.71 2.20 -4.31
N ILE A 38 0.88 1.47 -5.40
CA ILE A 38 2.16 0.86 -5.76
C ILE A 38 2.68 1.58 -7.01
N TYR A 39 3.89 2.10 -6.88
CA TYR A 39 4.63 2.78 -7.96
C TYR A 39 5.65 1.83 -8.58
N ASP A 40 6.08 2.09 -9.81
CA ASP A 40 7.07 1.27 -10.52
C ASP A 40 8.34 1.05 -9.70
N TRP A 41 8.82 2.09 -9.02
CA TRP A 41 10.01 2.00 -8.18
C TRP A 41 9.85 1.06 -6.98
N VAL A 42 8.62 0.88 -6.46
CA VAL A 42 8.32 -0.07 -5.38
C VAL A 42 8.39 -1.49 -5.92
N GLU A 43 7.80 -1.73 -7.08
CA GLU A 43 7.88 -3.04 -7.75
C GLU A 43 9.31 -3.40 -8.11
N GLU A 44 10.10 -2.45 -8.61
CA GLU A 44 11.52 -2.67 -8.89
C GLU A 44 12.28 -3.08 -7.63
N LEU A 45 12.03 -2.43 -6.49
CA LEU A 45 12.66 -2.80 -5.21
C LEU A 45 12.23 -4.19 -4.76
N PHE A 46 10.95 -4.55 -4.96
CA PHE A 46 10.44 -5.88 -4.69
C PHE A 46 11.19 -6.92 -5.53
N TRP A 47 11.26 -6.74 -6.86
CA TRP A 47 11.91 -7.67 -7.79
C TRP A 47 13.42 -7.81 -7.56
N LYS A 48 14.11 -6.74 -7.16
CA LYS A 48 15.54 -6.75 -6.82
C LYS A 48 15.85 -7.47 -5.50
N ASN A 49 14.86 -7.69 -4.63
CA ASN A 49 15.09 -8.27 -3.31
C ASN A 49 14.94 -9.80 -3.34
N GLU A 50 16.07 -10.51 -3.21
CA GLU A 50 16.15 -11.97 -3.26
C GLU A 50 15.29 -12.67 -2.20
N ARG A 51 15.11 -12.07 -1.01
CA ARG A 51 14.30 -12.66 0.07
C ARG A 51 12.85 -12.91 -0.36
N TYR A 52 12.33 -12.09 -1.27
CA TYR A 52 10.96 -12.20 -1.76
C TYR A 52 10.83 -13.10 -2.99
N ARG A 53 11.94 -13.49 -3.63
CA ARG A 53 11.91 -14.48 -4.73
C ARG A 53 11.59 -15.87 -4.22
N LEU A 54 11.91 -16.15 -2.95
CA LEU A 54 11.54 -17.38 -2.27
C LEU A 54 10.02 -17.60 -2.27
N LEU A 55 9.21 -16.54 -2.27
CA LEU A 55 7.74 -16.67 -2.33
C LEU A 55 7.29 -17.39 -3.60
N GLY A 56 7.92 -17.09 -4.75
CA GLY A 56 7.69 -17.77 -6.01
C GLY A 56 8.04 -19.27 -5.99
N SER A 57 8.87 -19.74 -5.05
CA SER A 57 9.15 -21.18 -4.92
C SER A 57 7.99 -21.98 -4.32
N PHE A 58 6.99 -21.31 -3.73
CA PHE A 58 5.77 -21.93 -3.22
C PHE A 58 4.63 -21.93 -4.25
N ALA A 59 4.80 -21.27 -5.40
CA ALA A 59 3.78 -21.22 -6.45
C ALA A 59 3.80 -22.50 -7.30
N GLU A 60 2.63 -23.08 -7.57
CA GLU A 60 2.48 -24.18 -8.53
C GLU A 60 2.29 -23.62 -9.95
N GLY A 61 3.30 -23.73 -10.82
CA GLY A 61 3.22 -23.35 -12.23
C GLY A 61 4.41 -22.51 -12.73
N PRO A 62 4.51 -22.23 -14.05
CA PRO A 62 5.60 -21.46 -14.60
C PRO A 62 5.66 -20.04 -14.00
N ALA A 63 6.88 -19.61 -13.64
CA ALA A 63 7.22 -18.41 -12.87
C ALA A 63 6.91 -17.04 -13.53
N GLU A 64 6.14 -17.03 -14.62
CA GLU A 64 5.67 -15.80 -15.29
C GLU A 64 4.28 -15.41 -14.79
N THR A 65 4.10 -15.35 -13.48
CA THR A 65 2.90 -14.73 -12.91
C THR A 65 3.13 -13.23 -12.77
N PRO A 66 2.18 -12.37 -13.18
CA PRO A 66 2.20 -10.95 -12.84
C PRO A 66 2.46 -10.75 -11.35
N THR A 67 3.14 -9.66 -10.95
CA THR A 67 3.48 -9.40 -9.54
C THR A 67 2.22 -9.58 -8.66
N ASP A 68 2.25 -10.56 -7.76
CA ASP A 68 1.10 -10.89 -6.93
C ASP A 68 0.78 -9.74 -5.97
N GLY A 69 -0.51 -9.45 -5.82
CA GLY A 69 -0.98 -8.33 -5.00
C GLY A 69 -0.76 -8.56 -3.51
N ALA A 70 -0.86 -9.80 -3.04
CA ALA A 70 -0.62 -10.13 -1.64
C ALA A 70 0.88 -10.09 -1.31
N GLU A 71 1.73 -10.62 -2.18
CA GLU A 71 3.20 -10.55 -2.03
C GLU A 71 3.70 -9.10 -1.99
N LEU A 72 3.21 -8.24 -2.89
CA LEU A 72 3.55 -6.81 -2.88
C LEU A 72 3.05 -6.10 -1.62
N THR A 73 1.84 -6.42 -1.17
CA THR A 73 1.29 -5.83 0.07
C THR A 73 2.14 -6.22 1.27
N PHE A 74 2.56 -7.49 1.34
CA PHE A 74 3.46 -7.98 2.37
C PHE A 74 4.84 -7.31 2.32
N PHE A 75 5.41 -7.16 1.12
CA PHE A 75 6.66 -6.43 0.91
C PHE A 75 6.58 -4.99 1.42
N VAL A 76 5.54 -4.25 1.05
CA VAL A 76 5.33 -2.86 1.49
C VAL A 76 5.27 -2.79 3.02
N TRP A 77 4.47 -3.64 3.64
CA TRP A 77 4.32 -3.68 5.09
C TRP A 77 5.65 -3.94 5.81
N ARG A 78 6.36 -5.01 5.42
CA ARG A 78 7.62 -5.41 6.06
C ARG A 78 8.72 -4.36 5.89
N GLU A 79 8.87 -3.79 4.69
CA GLU A 79 10.02 -2.93 4.37
C GLU A 79 9.80 -1.46 4.70
N PHE A 80 8.57 -0.94 4.58
CA PHE A 80 8.31 0.48 4.76
C PHE A 80 7.65 0.81 6.10
N CYS A 81 7.00 -0.15 6.75
CA CYS A 81 6.24 0.09 7.99
C CYS A 81 6.92 -0.51 9.21
N GLU A 82 7.32 -1.79 9.14
CA GLU A 82 7.92 -2.47 10.30
C GLU A 82 9.43 -2.29 10.41
N ARG A 83 10.13 -2.11 9.29
CA ARG A 83 11.58 -1.97 9.29
C ARG A 83 11.98 -0.65 9.98
N ALA A 84 12.91 -0.75 10.94
CA ALA A 84 13.40 0.42 11.69
C ALA A 84 13.96 1.51 10.75
N GLU A 85 14.73 1.09 9.74
CA GLU A 85 15.31 1.93 8.70
C GLU A 85 14.70 1.53 7.34
N PRO A 86 13.58 2.16 6.93
CA PRO A 86 12.91 1.83 5.68
C PRO A 86 13.70 2.31 4.45
N PRO A 87 13.49 1.71 3.26
CA PRO A 87 14.05 2.21 2.02
C PRO A 87 13.63 3.66 1.74
N ALA A 88 14.47 4.39 1.00
CA ALA A 88 14.16 5.75 0.58
C ALA A 88 12.89 5.79 -0.29
N ILE A 89 11.96 6.68 0.04
CA ILE A 89 10.71 6.88 -0.68
C ILE A 89 10.94 7.85 -1.84
N LYS A 90 10.37 7.54 -3.01
CA LYS A 90 10.31 8.46 -4.15
C LYS A 90 8.88 8.93 -4.37
N GLY A 91 8.68 10.23 -4.49
CA GLY A 91 7.37 10.84 -4.73
C GLY A 91 6.90 11.73 -3.57
N PRO A 92 5.61 12.08 -3.54
CA PRO A 92 5.06 13.01 -2.56
C PRO A 92 5.10 12.43 -1.15
N VAL A 93 5.25 13.32 -0.17
CA VAL A 93 5.21 12.94 1.24
C VAL A 93 3.78 12.67 1.67
N VAL A 94 3.63 11.90 2.74
CA VAL A 94 2.34 11.43 3.29
C VAL A 94 1.31 12.54 3.43
N SER A 95 1.72 13.68 4.00
CA SER A 95 0.85 14.84 4.22
C SER A 95 0.27 15.38 2.91
N GLU A 96 1.08 15.47 1.85
CA GLU A 96 0.63 15.94 0.53
C GLU A 96 -0.40 14.98 -0.07
N VAL A 97 -0.20 13.67 0.12
CA VAL A 97 -1.13 12.64 -0.36
C VAL A 97 -2.46 12.71 0.41
N VAL A 98 -2.41 12.86 1.73
CA VAL A 98 -3.61 13.01 2.57
C VAL A 98 -4.40 14.25 2.17
N GLU A 99 -3.73 15.38 1.98
CA GLU A 99 -4.38 16.63 1.54
C GLU A 99 -5.02 16.50 0.16
N LEU A 100 -4.32 15.86 -0.79
CA LEU A 100 -4.87 15.59 -2.12
C LEU A 100 -6.13 14.73 -2.04
N LEU A 101 -6.10 13.65 -1.27
CA LEU A 101 -7.22 12.73 -1.19
C LEU A 101 -8.39 13.34 -0.43
N ARG A 102 -8.13 14.17 0.59
CA ARG A 102 -9.17 14.98 1.24
C ARG A 102 -9.88 15.89 0.24
N LYS A 103 -9.15 16.61 -0.63
CA LYS A 103 -9.75 17.45 -1.68
C LYS A 103 -10.58 16.66 -2.70
N VAL A 104 -10.17 15.42 -3.00
CA VAL A 104 -10.94 14.52 -3.85
C VAL A 104 -12.20 13.99 -3.14
N GLN A 105 -12.12 13.85 -1.81
CA GLN A 105 -13.15 13.30 -0.94
C GLN A 105 -14.01 14.35 -0.23
N GLU A 106 -13.80 15.65 -0.39
CA GLU A 106 -14.61 16.73 0.20
C GLU A 106 -16.08 16.76 -0.30
N GLY A 107 -16.50 15.75 -1.08
CA GLY A 107 -17.90 15.38 -1.29
C GLY A 107 -18.48 14.32 -0.34
N ASP A 108 -17.68 13.59 0.44
CA ASP A 108 -18.07 12.57 1.45
C ASP A 108 -16.85 12.20 2.35
N ALA A 109 -16.90 12.56 3.65
CA ALA A 109 -15.78 12.42 4.59
C ALA A 109 -15.54 10.98 5.07
N PHE A 110 -14.32 10.44 4.87
CA PHE A 110 -13.86 9.19 5.48
C PHE A 110 -12.35 9.22 5.76
N GLU A 111 -11.94 8.52 6.82
CA GLU A 111 -10.54 8.36 7.23
C GLU A 111 -9.84 7.36 6.30
N LEU A 112 -8.81 7.81 5.60
CA LEU A 112 -8.05 7.00 4.65
C LEU A 112 -6.64 6.81 5.20
N ASP A 113 -6.36 5.60 5.68
CA ASP A 113 -5.00 5.21 6.05
C ASP A 113 -4.18 4.99 4.78
N ILE A 114 -3.39 6.00 4.45
CA ILE A 114 -2.37 5.93 3.41
C ILE A 114 -1.14 5.32 4.05
N PHE A 115 -0.79 4.12 3.64
CA PHE A 115 0.36 3.36 4.14
C PHE A 115 1.69 3.91 3.59
N LEU A 116 1.96 5.16 3.90
CA LEU A 116 3.27 5.81 3.86
C LEU A 116 3.28 6.59 5.17
N ARG A 117 4.11 6.19 6.14
CA ARG A 117 4.15 6.63 7.57
C ARG A 117 3.24 7.81 8.00
N SER A 118 2.15 7.49 8.68
CA SER A 118 1.98 7.96 10.07
C SER A 118 2.38 6.80 10.99
N ALA A 119 2.85 7.10 12.19
CA ALA A 119 3.42 6.16 13.16
C ALA A 119 2.60 4.86 13.33
N PRO A 120 3.19 3.73 13.75
CA PRO A 120 2.41 2.57 14.17
C PRO A 120 1.43 3.04 15.25
N ASP A 121 0.15 2.80 15.01
CA ASP A 121 -0.86 2.92 16.05
C ASP A 121 -0.42 2.05 17.24
N PRO A 122 -0.23 2.62 18.44
CA PRO A 122 0.19 1.85 19.61
C PRO A 122 -0.78 0.71 19.97
N ASP A 123 -2.00 0.71 19.43
CA ASP A 123 -3.00 -0.33 19.64
C ASP A 123 -2.84 -1.55 18.71
N PHE A 124 -1.84 -1.55 17.80
CA PHE A 124 -1.55 -2.67 16.90
C PHE A 124 -0.33 -3.49 17.37
N ARG A 125 -0.43 -4.07 18.58
CA ARG A 125 0.48 -5.11 19.09
C ARG A 125 -0.25 -6.42 19.33
#